data_AF-A0A938IX94-F1
#
_entry.id   AF-A0A938IX94-F1
#
_cell.length_a   1.000
_cell.length_b   1.000
_cell.length_c   1.000
_cell.angle_alpha   90.00
_cell.angle_beta   90.00
_cell.angle_gamma   90.00
#
_symmetry.space_group_name_H-M   'P 1'
#
loop_
_entity.id
_entity.type
_entity.pdbx_description
1 polymer ?
#
loop_
_entity_poly.entity_id
_entity_poly.type
_entity_poly.pdbx_seq_one_letter_code
_entity_poly.pdbx_strand_id
1 'polypeptide(L)'
;MPCTLSPHLVVLIHCPPHESGDGILQVVYQKTDVDPESTPPLAQNVSPFRVDPGKFTYRLVRAELPIDEYGQVLAHCRIGTGDWMAVPLTVLPPVSA
;
A
#
# COMPACT_ATOMS: atom_id res chain seq x y z
N MET A 1 7.04 18.81 -13.28
CA MET A 1 6.00 19.65 -12.66
C MET A 1 5.42 18.86 -11.51
N PRO A 2 5.15 19.47 -10.34
CA PRO A 2 4.48 18.76 -9.26
C PRO A 2 3.06 18.37 -9.69
N CYS A 3 2.63 17.17 -9.31
CA CYS A 3 1.26 16.70 -9.53
C CYS A 3 0.79 15.85 -8.35
N THR A 4 -0.53 15.62 -8.28
CA THR A 4 -1.11 14.65 -7.35
C THR A 4 -1.60 13.45 -8.14
N LEU A 5 -1.19 12.25 -7.72
CA LEU A 5 -1.71 11.00 -8.26
C LEU A 5 -2.65 10.34 -7.26
N SER A 6 -3.75 9.77 -7.77
CA SER A 6 -4.70 9.01 -6.95
C SER A 6 -4.73 7.52 -7.32
N PRO A 7 -3.65 6.75 -7.06
CA PRO A 7 -3.61 5.35 -7.44
C PRO A 7 -4.57 4.51 -6.60
N HIS A 8 -4.93 3.35 -7.17
CA HIS A 8 -5.71 2.31 -6.49
C HIS A 8 -4.86 1.06 -6.36
N LEU A 9 -4.61 0.63 -5.13
CA LEU A 9 -3.96 -0.63 -4.80
C LEU A 9 -5.03 -1.65 -4.41
N VAL A 10 -4.99 -2.83 -5.03
CA VAL A 10 -5.81 -3.98 -4.64
C VAL A 10 -4.95 -4.94 -3.82
N VAL A 11 -5.37 -5.25 -2.60
CA VAL A 11 -4.73 -6.25 -1.75
C VAL A 11 -5.66 -7.45 -1.61
N LEU A 12 -5.21 -8.62 -2.06
CA LEU A 12 -5.89 -9.89 -1.84
C LEU A 12 -5.32 -10.55 -0.58
N ILE A 13 -6.18 -10.89 0.37
CA ILE A 13 -5.77 -11.42 1.67
C ILE A 13 -6.37 -12.81 1.84
N HIS A 14 -5.53 -13.81 2.04
CA HIS A 14 -5.92 -15.18 2.37
C HIS A 14 -5.90 -15.38 3.88
N CYS A 15 -6.97 -15.97 4.43
CA CYS A 15 -6.97 -16.47 5.80
C CYS A 15 -6.76 -17.99 5.79
N PRO A 16 -5.67 -18.50 6.39
CA PRO A 16 -5.46 -19.94 6.52
C PRO A 16 -6.62 -20.64 7.27
N PRO A 17 -6.88 -21.94 7.02
CA PRO A 17 -8.03 -22.66 7.60
C PRO A 17 -8.07 -22.73 9.14
N HIS A 18 -6.95 -22.46 9.82
CA HIS A 18 -6.82 -22.59 11.28
C HIS A 18 -6.51 -21.26 11.99
N GLU A 19 -6.70 -20.13 11.30
CA GLU A 19 -6.53 -18.79 11.87
C GLU A 19 -7.88 -18.11 12.13
N SER A 20 -7.92 -17.09 13.00
CA SER A 20 -9.16 -16.37 13.34
C SER A 20 -9.72 -15.55 12.18
N GLY A 21 -8.82 -15.04 11.32
CA GLY A 21 -9.15 -14.23 10.16
C GLY A 21 -9.40 -12.74 10.42
N ASP A 22 -9.29 -12.31 11.67
CA ASP A 22 -9.27 -10.88 12.03
C ASP A 22 -7.86 -10.30 11.86
N GLY A 23 -7.75 -9.14 11.23
CA GLY A 23 -6.46 -8.49 11.02
C GLY A 23 -6.57 -7.00 10.73
N ILE A 24 -5.42 -6.33 10.73
CA ILE A 24 -5.30 -4.93 10.33
C ILE A 24 -4.41 -4.89 9.10
N LEU A 25 -4.94 -4.40 7.99
CA LEU A 25 -4.13 -4.07 6.82
C LEU A 25 -3.56 -2.67 7.02
N GLN A 26 -2.24 -2.58 6.98
CA GLN A 26 -1.53 -1.32 6.93
C GLN A 26 -0.85 -1.17 5.56
N VAL A 27 -1.09 -0.04 4.91
CA VAL A 27 -0.42 0.37 3.67
C VAL A 27 0.20 1.74 3.88
N VAL A 28 1.48 1.86 3.57
CA VAL A 28 2.29 3.07 3.75
C VAL A 28 2.99 3.38 2.44
N TYR A 29 2.86 4.60 1.93
CA TYR A 29 3.49 5.02 0.69
C TYR A 29 4.75 5.83 0.98
N GLN A 30 5.88 5.36 0.47
CA GLN A 30 7.19 5.99 0.68
C GLN A 30 7.97 6.16 -0.63
N LYS A 31 8.93 7.08 -0.62
CA LYS A 31 9.96 7.11 -1.67
C LYS A 31 10.82 5.84 -1.58
N THR A 32 11.46 5.46 -2.69
CA THR A 32 12.45 4.38 -2.70
C THR A 32 13.56 4.63 -1.67
N ASP A 33 14.12 3.56 -1.12
CA ASP A 33 15.21 3.56 -0.13
C ASP A 33 14.89 4.19 1.24
N VAL A 34 13.62 4.52 1.49
CA VAL A 34 13.14 4.96 2.80
C VAL A 34 12.54 3.78 3.55
N ASP A 35 13.00 3.54 4.77
CA ASP A 35 12.39 2.57 5.66
C ASP A 35 10.95 3.03 6.01
N PRO A 36 9.91 2.21 5.77
CA PRO A 36 8.51 2.56 5.99
C PRO A 36 8.18 2.96 7.44
N GLU A 37 9.02 2.62 8.41
CA GLU A 37 8.83 2.99 9.82
C GLU A 37 9.67 4.21 10.26
N SER A 38 10.62 4.65 9.43
CA SER A 38 11.61 5.66 9.82
C SER A 38 11.15 7.12 9.65
N THR A 39 10.24 7.38 8.72
CA THR A 39 9.77 8.74 8.38
C THR A 39 8.25 8.79 8.22
N PRO A 40 7.64 9.98 8.37
CA PRO A 40 6.25 10.19 7.98
C PRO A 40 6.04 9.85 6.49
N PRO A 41 5.01 9.04 6.15
CA PRO A 41 4.79 8.63 4.78
C PRO A 41 4.08 9.69 3.94
N LEU A 42 4.19 9.55 2.62
CA LEU A 42 3.47 10.38 1.66
C LEU A 42 1.95 10.23 1.81
N ALA A 43 1.51 8.99 2.09
CA ALA A 43 0.15 8.65 2.43
C ALA A 43 0.14 7.34 3.23
N GLN A 44 -0.92 7.12 4.01
CA GLN A 44 -1.11 5.86 4.72
C GLN A 44 -2.59 5.47 4.79
N ASN A 45 -2.83 4.17 4.83
CA ASN A 45 -4.13 3.59 5.12
C ASN A 45 -3.95 2.49 6.17
N VAL A 46 -4.72 2.58 7.25
CA VAL A 46 -4.78 1.54 8.28
C VAL A 46 -6.24 1.16 8.42
N SER A 47 -6.58 -0.08 8.11
CA SER A 47 -7.97 -0.53 8.21
C SER A 47 -8.10 -1.96 8.72
N PRO A 48 -9.02 -2.22 9.66
CA PRO A 48 -9.33 -3.57 10.10
C PRO A 48 -10.09 -4.34 9.02
N PHE A 49 -9.90 -5.65 8.98
CA PHE A 49 -10.66 -6.57 8.13
C PHE A 49 -10.94 -7.88 8.87
N ARG A 50 -11.90 -8.64 8.35
CA ARG A 50 -12.19 -10.00 8.77
C ARG A 50 -12.38 -10.89 7.54
N VAL A 51 -11.88 -12.12 7.60
CA VAL A 51 -12.00 -13.14 6.56
C VAL A 51 -12.35 -14.47 7.20
N ASP A 52 -13.30 -15.20 6.64
CA ASP A 52 -13.59 -16.54 7.15
C ASP A 52 -12.39 -17.48 6.92
N PRO A 53 -12.13 -18.44 7.84
CA PRO A 53 -11.06 -19.41 7.69
C PRO A 53 -11.12 -20.16 6.35
N GLY A 54 -9.99 -20.22 5.65
CA GLY A 54 -9.85 -20.86 4.35
C GLY A 54 -10.41 -20.06 3.17
N LYS A 55 -10.70 -18.76 3.36
CA LYS A 55 -11.23 -17.86 2.32
C LYS A 55 -10.28 -16.71 2.03
N PHE A 56 -10.64 -15.96 0.98
CA PHE A 56 -9.98 -14.73 0.58
C PHE A 56 -10.92 -13.55 0.77
N THR A 57 -10.35 -12.39 1.07
CA THR A 57 -11.00 -11.08 0.90
C THR A 57 -10.14 -10.19 0.00
N TYR A 58 -10.70 -9.04 -0.40
CA TYR A 58 -9.95 -7.99 -1.07
C TYR A 58 -10.12 -6.65 -0.35
N ARG A 59 -9.12 -5.78 -0.46
CA ARG A 59 -9.18 -4.39 -0.02
C ARG A 59 -8.74 -3.49 -1.15
N LEU A 60 -9.52 -2.43 -1.40
CA LEU A 60 -9.17 -1.37 -2.32
C LEU A 60 -8.64 -0.18 -1.52
N VAL A 61 -7.35 0.09 -1.66
CA VAL A 61 -6.69 1.22 -0.99
C VAL A 61 -6.46 2.31 -2.02
N ARG A 62 -7.14 3.43 -1.82
CA ARG A 62 -6.93 4.67 -2.58
C ARG A 62 -6.01 5.58 -1.77
N ALA A 63 -4.99 6.14 -2.43
CA ALA A 63 -4.13 7.15 -1.85
C ALA A 63 -4.24 8.46 -2.63
N GLU A 64 -3.87 9.57 -2.01
CA GLU A 64 -3.56 10.83 -2.70
C GLU A 64 -2.07 11.06 -2.49
N LEU A 65 -1.30 10.98 -3.56
CA LEU A 65 0.16 11.05 -3.51
C LEU A 65 0.63 12.37 -4.10
N PRO A 66 1.17 13.30 -3.30
CA PRO A 66 1.91 14.43 -3.84
C PRO A 66 3.21 13.91 -4.48
N ILE A 67 3.39 14.18 -5.77
CA ILE A 67 4.56 13.82 -6.54
C ILE A 67 5.30 15.10 -6.92
N ASP A 68 6.41 15.34 -6.23
CA ASP A 68 7.30 16.47 -6.54
C ASP A 68 8.34 16.11 -7.62
N GLU A 69 8.72 14.83 -7.67
CA GLU A 69 9.76 14.30 -8.56
C GLU A 69 9.28 13.00 -9.22
N TYR A 70 9.58 12.84 -10.52
CA TYR A 70 9.31 11.60 -11.24
C TYR A 70 10.27 10.50 -10.75
N GLY A 71 9.79 9.25 -10.68
CA GLY A 71 10.53 8.16 -10.08
C GLY A 71 9.62 7.05 -9.57
N GLN A 72 10.04 6.37 -8.51
CA GLN A 72 9.25 5.31 -7.88
C GLN A 72 8.74 5.72 -6.50
N VAL A 73 7.51 5.32 -6.22
CA VAL A 73 6.92 5.30 -4.88
C VAL A 73 6.62 3.85 -4.55
N LEU A 74 6.96 3.41 -3.35
CA LEU A 74 6.68 2.06 -2.87
C LEU A 74 5.46 2.10 -1.95
N ALA A 75 4.46 1.26 -2.24
CA ALA A 75 3.39 0.94 -1.31
C ALA A 75 3.83 -0.25 -0.45
N HIS A 76 4.26 0.02 0.78
CA HIS A 76 4.60 -1.00 1.77
C HIS A 76 3.33 -1.48 2.46
N CYS A 77 3.05 -2.78 2.32
CA CYS A 77 1.84 -3.42 2.82
C CYS A 77 2.20 -4.47 3.88
N ARG A 78 1.48 -4.52 4.99
CA ARG A 78 1.58 -5.62 5.95
C ARG A 78 0.25 -5.91 6.63
N ILE A 79 0.17 -7.08 7.23
CA ILE A 79 -0.92 -7.45 8.14
C ILE A 79 -0.38 -7.44 9.56
N GLY A 80 -1.01 -6.67 10.45
CA GLY A 80 -0.57 -6.53 11.84
C GLY A 80 0.88 -6.05 11.94
N THR A 81 1.71 -6.82 12.65
CA THR A 81 3.15 -6.58 12.81
C THR A 81 4.02 -7.53 11.96
N GLY A 82 3.44 -8.13 10.92
CA GLY A 82 4.17 -8.99 9.99
C GLY A 82 5.12 -8.21 9.08
N ASP A 83 5.82 -8.94 8.22
CA ASP A 83 6.80 -8.36 7.30
C ASP A 83 6.15 -7.43 6.27
N TRP A 84 6.90 -6.40 5.89
CA TRP A 84 6.51 -5.50 4.82
C TRP A 84 6.66 -6.16 3.45
N MET A 85 5.60 -6.07 2.64
CA MET A 85 5.62 -6.34 1.21
C MET A 85 5.64 -5.01 0.45
N ALA A 86 6.62 -4.78 -0.41
CA ALA A 86 6.71 -3.57 -1.21
C ALA A 86 6.11 -3.76 -2.61
N VAL A 87 5.19 -2.88 -2.99
CA VAL A 87 4.59 -2.83 -4.34
C VAL A 87 4.99 -1.51 -5.02
N PRO A 88 5.77 -1.55 -6.13
CA PRO A 88 6.26 -0.34 -6.77
C PRO A 88 5.21 0.32 -7.67
N LEU A 89 5.10 1.64 -7.55
CA LEU A 89 4.40 2.53 -8.48
C LEU A 89 5.43 3.40 -9.19
N THR A 90 5.57 3.24 -10.50
CA THR A 90 6.47 4.08 -11.31
C THR A 90 5.71 5.28 -11.86
N VAL A 91 6.20 6.47 -11.54
CA VAL A 91 5.64 7.75 -11.99
C VAL A 91 6.55 8.34 -13.07
N LEU A 92 6.05 8.37 -14.30
CA LEU A 92 6.79 8.86 -15.45
C LEU A 92 6.45 10.33 -15.76
N PRO A 93 7.38 11.07 -16.40
CA PRO A 93 7.06 12.36 -16.98
C PRO A 93 5.92 12.25 -18.00
N PRO A 94 5.11 13.30 -18.19
CA PRO A 94 4.15 13.36 -19.28
C PRO A 94 4.85 13.19 -20.63
N VAL A 95 4.28 12.38 -21.53
CA VAL A 95 4.71 12.38 -22.93
C VAL A 95 4.24 13.66 -23.61
N SER A 96 5.10 14.28 -24.41
CA SER A 96 4.68 15.39 -25.26
C SER A 96 3.59 14.91 -26.21
N ALA A 97 2.48 15.67 -26.28
CA ALA A 97 1.35 15.38 -27.17
C ALA A 97 1.70 15.61 -28.65
#